data_AF-A0A820HWY1-F1
#
_entry.id   AF-A0A820HWY1-F1
#
_cell.length_a   1.000
_cell.length_b   1.000
_cell.length_c   1.000
_cell.angle_alpha   90.00
_cell.angle_beta   90.00
_cell.angle_gamma   90.00
#
_symmetry.space_group_name_H-M   'P 1'
#
loop_
_entity.id
_entity.type
_entity.pdbx_description
1 polymer ?
#
loop_
_entity_poly.entity_id
_entity_poly.type
_entity_poly.pdbx_seq_one_letter_code
_entity_poly.pdbx_strand_id
1 'polypeptide(L)'
;MHFHQFLPAGILTIRDNQVLIGQSNLPDLPENYKHTITLGQDSDIRYSIKSNLISSNEVQPKDKSRTYSLDITISNFKNKEITGQLEFHGTSHISLGESTCMSGKIDGNAYILLLKLQQGEIYRCQFNVISK
;
A
#
# COMPACT_ATOMS: atom_id res chain seq x y z
N MET A 1 -9.81 0.05 22.62
CA MET A 1 -9.62 -1.18 21.82
C MET A 1 -8.27 -1.06 21.12
N HIS A 2 -7.31 -1.94 21.42
CA HIS A 2 -5.99 -1.90 20.78
C HIS A 2 -6.07 -2.66 19.45
N PHE A 3 -5.95 -1.95 18.33
CA PHE A 3 -5.83 -2.59 17.02
C PHE A 3 -4.42 -3.17 16.88
N HIS A 4 -4.31 -4.44 16.47
CA HIS A 4 -3.02 -5.02 16.10
C HIS A 4 -2.57 -4.37 14.79
N GLN A 5 -1.54 -3.54 14.87
CA GLN A 5 -0.90 -2.88 13.73
C GLN A 5 0.02 -3.89 13.04
N PHE A 6 -0.25 -4.22 11.77
CA PHE A 6 0.58 -5.17 11.01
C PHE A 6 1.19 -4.56 9.75
N LEU A 7 0.62 -3.46 9.24
CA LEU A 7 1.27 -2.58 8.28
C LEU A 7 1.31 -1.15 8.86
N PRO A 8 2.50 -0.55 8.93
CA PRO A 8 2.64 0.80 9.43
C PRO A 8 2.14 1.83 8.43
N ALA A 9 1.85 3.02 8.95
CA ALA A 9 1.54 4.19 8.17
C ALA A 9 2.59 4.42 7.07
N GLY A 10 2.12 4.93 5.94
CA GLY A 10 2.93 5.17 4.76
C GLY A 10 2.63 6.52 4.16
N ILE A 11 3.37 6.87 3.11
CA ILE A 11 3.12 8.07 2.33
C ILE A 11 2.89 7.65 0.88
N LEU A 12 1.80 8.14 0.30
CA LEU A 12 1.55 8.04 -1.12
C LEU A 12 1.76 9.41 -1.75
N THR A 13 2.68 9.44 -2.71
CA THR A 13 3.11 10.64 -3.41
C THR A 13 2.83 10.49 -4.90
N ILE A 14 2.21 11.49 -5.50
CA ILE A 14 1.91 11.54 -6.93
C ILE A 14 2.67 12.71 -7.57
N ARG A 15 3.31 12.42 -8.70
CA ARG A 15 4.00 13.40 -9.54
C ARG A 15 3.50 13.38 -10.97
N ASP A 16 3.39 14.57 -11.55
CA ASP A 16 3.24 14.78 -12.99
C ASP A 16 4.53 15.42 -13.50
N ASN A 17 5.26 14.72 -14.39
CA ASN A 17 6.56 15.18 -14.89
C ASN A 17 7.49 15.71 -13.77
N GLN A 18 7.61 14.94 -12.69
CA GLN A 18 8.38 15.25 -11.47
C GLN A 18 7.82 16.37 -10.57
N VAL A 19 6.78 17.08 -10.97
CA VAL A 19 6.08 18.07 -10.14
C VAL A 19 5.13 17.36 -9.17
N LEU A 20 5.22 17.67 -7.87
CA LEU A 20 4.30 17.14 -6.86
C LEU A 20 2.88 17.70 -7.10
N ILE A 21 1.91 16.80 -7.34
CA ILE A 21 0.51 17.17 -7.57
C ILE A 21 -0.47 16.55 -6.56
N GLY A 22 -0.01 15.59 -5.75
CA GLY A 22 -0.82 14.98 -4.71
C GLY A 22 0.06 14.24 -3.72
N GLN A 23 -0.29 14.34 -2.45
CA GLN A 23 0.35 13.57 -1.39
C GLN A 23 -0.71 13.26 -0.33
N SER A 24 -0.69 12.04 0.19
CA SER A 24 -1.49 11.70 1.36
C SER A 24 -0.72 10.77 2.29
N ASN A 25 -0.94 10.98 3.57
CA ASN A 25 -0.57 10.00 4.58
C ASN A 25 -1.56 8.84 4.50
N LEU A 26 -1.01 7.63 4.53
CA LEU A 26 -1.77 6.40 4.62
C LEU A 26 -1.83 6.00 6.09
N PRO A 27 -3.01 5.69 6.63
CA PRO A 27 -3.13 5.30 8.03
C PRO A 27 -2.47 3.94 8.25
N ASP A 28 -2.18 3.65 9.51
CA ASP A 28 -1.96 2.28 9.95
C ASP A 28 -3.14 1.40 9.54
N LEU A 29 -2.85 0.18 9.10
CA LEU A 29 -3.90 -0.73 8.66
C LEU A 29 -4.30 -1.68 9.79
N PRO A 30 -5.52 -1.57 10.32
CA PRO A 30 -6.08 -2.61 11.15
C PRO A 30 -6.54 -3.81 10.31
N GLU A 31 -6.85 -4.90 10.99
CA GLU A 31 -7.42 -6.09 10.39
C GLU A 31 -8.81 -5.79 9.79
N ASN A 32 -9.13 -6.40 8.64
CA ASN A 32 -10.42 -6.27 7.93
C ASN A 32 -10.80 -4.82 7.60
N TYR A 33 -9.79 -4.01 7.26
CA TYR A 33 -9.93 -2.59 6.99
C TYR A 33 -10.16 -2.32 5.52
N LYS A 34 -11.04 -1.36 5.21
CA LYS A 34 -11.18 -0.81 3.87
C LYS A 34 -11.20 0.70 3.96
N HIS A 35 -10.38 1.36 3.14
CA HIS A 35 -10.39 2.80 3.06
C HIS A 35 -10.06 3.29 1.66
N THR A 36 -10.67 4.41 1.30
CA THR A 36 -10.43 5.09 0.03
C THR A 36 -9.99 6.51 0.34
N ILE A 37 -8.85 6.89 -0.22
CA ILE A 37 -8.23 8.19 -0.06
C ILE A 37 -8.19 8.85 -1.43
N THR A 38 -8.74 10.06 -1.50
CA THR A 38 -8.52 10.94 -2.64
C THR A 38 -7.16 11.60 -2.52
N LEU A 39 -6.34 11.54 -3.58
CA LEU A 39 -4.99 12.08 -3.56
C LEU A 39 -4.94 13.44 -4.24
N GLY A 40 -4.65 14.48 -3.45
CA GLY A 40 -4.56 15.87 -3.91
C GLY A 40 -5.87 16.64 -3.76
N GLN A 41 -5.90 17.86 -4.30
CA GLN A 41 -7.06 18.76 -4.25
C GLN A 41 -8.21 18.30 -5.18
N ASP A 42 -7.92 17.42 -6.14
CA ASP A 42 -8.86 16.95 -7.15
C ASP A 42 -9.11 15.44 -7.07
N SER A 43 -10.35 15.03 -7.34
CA SER A 43 -10.84 13.64 -7.19
C SER A 43 -10.31 12.64 -8.22
N ASP A 44 -9.40 13.09 -9.07
CA ASP A 44 -8.94 12.39 -10.27
C ASP A 44 -8.00 11.22 -9.98
N ILE A 45 -7.46 11.13 -8.76
CA ILE A 45 -6.64 9.99 -8.38
C ILE A 45 -7.16 9.43 -7.07
N ARG A 46 -7.45 8.14 -7.10
CA ARG A 46 -8.02 7.43 -5.95
C ARG A 46 -7.10 6.31 -5.56
N TYR A 47 -6.80 6.27 -4.27
CA TYR A 47 -6.18 5.14 -3.61
C TYR A 47 -7.25 4.40 -2.84
N SER A 48 -7.32 3.08 -2.98
CA SER A 48 -8.11 2.23 -2.12
C SER A 48 -7.26 1.10 -1.59
N ILE A 49 -7.43 0.80 -0.32
CA ILE A 49 -6.81 -0.35 0.32
C ILE A 49 -7.86 -1.20 0.98
N LYS A 50 -7.70 -2.52 0.86
CA LYS A 50 -8.46 -3.51 1.60
C LYS A 50 -7.49 -4.49 2.25
N SER A 51 -7.62 -4.70 3.55
CA SER A 51 -6.91 -5.76 4.27
C SER A 51 -7.86 -6.89 4.65
N ASN A 52 -7.37 -8.12 4.61
CA ASN A 52 -8.08 -9.31 5.11
C ASN A 52 -7.10 -10.23 5.82
N LEU A 53 -7.46 -10.77 6.98
CA LEU A 53 -6.68 -11.83 7.63
C LEU A 53 -6.85 -13.14 6.84
N ILE A 54 -5.75 -13.74 6.39
CA ILE A 54 -5.75 -15.03 5.68
C ILE A 54 -5.53 -16.18 6.66
N SER A 55 -4.56 -16.02 7.57
CA SER A 55 -4.23 -17.05 8.55
C SER A 55 -3.65 -16.46 9.82
N SER A 56 -3.89 -17.14 10.94
CA SER A 56 -3.24 -16.87 12.23
C SER A 56 -2.71 -18.20 12.74
N ASN A 57 -1.40 -18.27 12.94
CA ASN A 57 -0.73 -19.40 13.56
C ASN A 57 -0.25 -18.98 14.94
N GLU A 58 -0.68 -19.70 15.97
CA GLU A 58 -0.32 -19.44 17.36
C GLU A 58 0.18 -20.76 17.95
N VAL A 59 1.50 -20.94 17.93
CA VAL A 59 2.14 -22.14 18.49
C VAL A 59 2.40 -21.95 19.99
N GLN A 60 2.78 -20.72 20.38
CA GLN A 60 2.92 -20.25 21.76
C GLN A 60 2.51 -18.76 21.82
N PRO A 61 2.17 -18.19 22.99
CA PRO A 61 1.78 -16.78 23.11
C PRO A 61 2.79 -15.75 22.57
N LYS A 62 4.06 -16.17 22.47
CA LYS A 62 5.21 -15.40 21.97
C LYS A 62 5.53 -15.66 20.48
N ASP A 63 4.90 -16.65 19.87
CA ASP A 63 5.15 -17.13 18.50
C ASP A 63 3.85 -17.02 17.68
N LYS A 64 3.20 -15.86 17.74
CA LYS A 64 1.96 -15.59 17.04
C LYS A 64 2.25 -14.98 15.68
N SER A 65 2.14 -15.77 14.62
CA SER A 65 2.29 -15.28 13.25
C SER A 65 0.92 -15.05 12.62
N ARG A 66 0.70 -13.90 12.01
CA ARG A 66 -0.52 -13.61 11.23
C ARG A 66 -0.15 -13.24 9.80
N THR A 67 -0.87 -13.83 8.85
CA THR A 67 -0.75 -13.54 7.42
C THR A 67 -1.95 -12.76 6.96
N TYR A 68 -1.72 -11.62 6.33
CA TYR A 68 -2.76 -10.76 5.78
C TYR A 68 -2.63 -10.64 4.27
N SER A 69 -3.78 -10.57 3.59
CA SER A 69 -3.89 -10.18 2.18
C SER A 69 -4.20 -8.70 2.14
N LEU A 70 -3.38 -7.96 1.39
CA LEU A 70 -3.63 -6.56 1.07
C LEU A 70 -3.95 -6.42 -0.41
N ASP A 71 -5.11 -5.86 -0.72
CA ASP A 71 -5.49 -5.41 -2.05
C ASP A 71 -5.36 -3.89 -2.11
N ILE A 72 -4.36 -3.40 -2.85
CA ILE A 72 -4.19 -1.98 -3.13
C ILE A 72 -4.66 -1.70 -4.56
N THR A 73 -5.53 -0.71 -4.69
CA THR A 73 -6.04 -0.22 -5.96
C THR A 73 -5.69 1.25 -6.12
N ILE A 74 -5.04 1.60 -7.23
CA ILE A 74 -4.82 3.00 -7.60
C ILE A 74 -5.46 3.24 -8.96
N SER A 75 -6.27 4.29 -9.05
CA SER A 75 -6.98 4.70 -10.27
C SER A 75 -6.56 6.10 -10.67
N ASN A 76 -6.23 6.28 -11.95
CA ASN A 76 -5.93 7.57 -12.56
C ASN A 76 -7.04 7.97 -13.54
N PHE A 77 -7.79 9.00 -13.19
CA PHE A 77 -8.84 9.62 -14.00
C PHE A 77 -8.37 10.90 -14.70
N LYS A 78 -7.10 11.31 -14.54
CA LYS A 78 -6.54 12.41 -15.32
C LYS A 78 -6.35 11.97 -16.77
N ASN A 79 -6.60 12.89 -17.70
CA ASN A 79 -6.35 12.67 -19.13
C ASN A 79 -4.86 12.78 -19.50
N LYS A 80 -3.99 12.21 -18.66
CA LYS A 80 -2.55 12.17 -18.83
C LYS A 80 -1.92 11.12 -17.92
N GLU A 81 -0.73 10.71 -18.29
CA GLU A 81 0.14 9.85 -17.52
C GLU A 81 0.68 10.57 -16.27
N ILE A 82 0.78 9.82 -15.16
CA ILE A 82 1.36 10.31 -13.91
C ILE A 82 2.22 9.22 -13.26
N THR A 83 3.12 9.62 -12.38
CA THR A 83 3.94 8.70 -11.59
C THR A 83 3.47 8.68 -10.14
N GLY A 84 3.28 7.49 -9.59
CA GLY A 84 2.98 7.27 -8.18
C GLY A 84 4.16 6.61 -7.46
N GLN A 85 4.42 7.06 -6.24
CA GLN A 85 5.40 6.52 -5.32
C GLN A 85 4.72 6.24 -3.98
N LEU A 86 4.75 4.99 -3.57
CA LEU A 86 4.18 4.53 -2.32
C LEU A 86 5.30 4.03 -1.41
N GLU A 87 5.38 4.59 -0.22
CA GLU A 87 6.42 4.30 0.77
C GLU A 87 5.80 3.81 2.07
N PHE A 88 6.24 2.62 2.51
CA PHE A 88 5.90 2.07 3.82
C PHE A 88 7.15 1.95 4.68
N HIS A 89 7.05 2.33 5.96
CA HIS A 89 8.18 2.28 6.90
C HIS A 89 7.92 1.22 7.97
N GLY A 90 8.47 0.01 7.83
CA GLY A 90 8.10 -1.10 8.73
C GLY A 90 9.13 -2.23 8.86
N THR A 91 8.95 -3.01 9.92
CA THR A 91 9.71 -4.24 10.20
C THR A 91 9.07 -5.50 9.61
N SER A 92 7.90 -5.38 8.98
CA SER A 92 7.14 -6.51 8.43
C SER A 92 7.71 -6.99 7.10
N HIS A 93 7.69 -8.31 6.87
CA HIS A 93 8.05 -8.88 5.58
C HIS A 93 6.85 -8.81 4.63
N ILE A 94 7.04 -8.14 3.49
CA ILE A 94 6.05 -8.05 2.40
C ILE A 94 6.51 -8.92 1.24
N SER A 95 5.69 -9.90 0.84
CA SER A 95 5.89 -10.65 -0.41
C SER A 95 4.98 -10.09 -1.50
N LEU A 96 5.56 -9.81 -2.66
CA LEU A 96 4.85 -9.29 -3.84
C LEU A 96 4.41 -10.47 -4.72
N GLY A 97 3.11 -10.55 -5.02
CA GLY A 97 2.60 -11.44 -6.07
C GLY A 97 2.88 -10.90 -7.47
N GLU A 98 2.38 -11.58 -8.51
CA GLU A 98 2.41 -11.05 -9.89
C GLU A 98 1.82 -9.64 -9.91
N SER A 99 2.67 -8.63 -10.15
CA SER A 99 2.28 -7.22 -10.13
C SER A 99 3.07 -6.46 -11.20
N THR A 100 2.39 -5.57 -11.92
CA THR A 100 2.93 -4.71 -13.00
C THR A 100 3.80 -3.56 -12.50
N CYS A 101 4.42 -3.70 -11.32
CA CYS A 101 5.17 -2.64 -10.66
C CYS A 101 6.44 -3.17 -9.99
N MET A 102 7.56 -2.53 -10.30
CA MET A 102 8.88 -2.83 -9.76
C MET A 102 9.01 -2.27 -8.35
N SER A 103 9.57 -3.07 -7.45
CA SER A 103 10.03 -2.64 -6.13
C SER A 103 11.54 -2.59 -6.07
N GLY A 104 12.08 -1.69 -5.24
CA GLY A 104 13.48 -1.63 -4.86
C GLY A 104 13.59 -1.49 -3.34
N LYS A 105 14.52 -2.23 -2.73
CA LYS A 105 14.86 -2.14 -1.31
C LYS A 105 16.03 -1.16 -1.16
N ILE A 106 15.92 -0.18 -0.28
CA ILE A 106 17.06 0.62 0.19
C ILE A 106 17.08 0.54 1.72
N ASP A 107 18.20 0.07 2.28
CA ASP A 107 18.55 0.04 3.69
C ASP A 107 17.44 -0.26 4.71
N GLY A 108 17.14 -1.56 4.82
CA GLY A 108 16.69 -2.14 6.08
C GLY A 108 15.18 -2.25 6.28
N ASN A 109 14.36 -1.24 6.01
CA ASN A 109 12.94 -1.27 6.43
C ASN A 109 11.93 -0.51 5.54
N ALA A 110 12.37 0.05 4.40
CA ALA A 110 11.49 0.80 3.49
C ALA A 110 11.07 -0.06 2.29
N TYR A 111 9.76 -0.14 2.04
CA TYR A 111 9.21 -0.72 0.82
C TYR A 111 8.72 0.41 -0.08
N ILE A 112 9.32 0.51 -1.27
CA ILE A 112 8.93 1.50 -2.27
C ILE A 112 8.28 0.78 -3.45
N LEU A 113 7.06 1.18 -3.78
CA LEU A 113 6.37 0.79 -5.00
C LEU A 113 6.32 1.98 -5.95
N LEU A 114 6.93 1.81 -7.13
CA LEU A 114 6.88 2.79 -8.20
C LEU A 114 5.88 2.35 -9.25
N LEU A 115 4.95 3.25 -9.57
CA LEU A 115 3.85 3.02 -10.49
C LEU A 115 3.83 4.10 -11.56
N LYS A 116 3.65 3.66 -12.80
CA LYS A 116 3.41 4.52 -13.94
C LYS A 116 1.95 4.35 -14.34
N LEU A 117 1.11 5.34 -14.06
CA LEU A 117 -0.35 5.21 -14.18
C LEU A 117 -0.82 5.87 -15.48
N GLN A 118 -1.37 5.08 -16.41
CA GLN A 118 -2.05 5.64 -17.59
C GLN A 118 -3.51 5.95 -17.27
N GLN A 119 -4.13 6.77 -18.10
CA GLN A 119 -5.51 7.17 -17.95
C GLN A 119 -6.46 5.96 -18.04
N GLY A 120 -7.41 5.88 -17.11
CA GLY A 120 -8.47 4.86 -17.11
C GLY A 120 -7.99 3.47 -16.69
N GLU A 121 -6.69 3.30 -16.45
CA GLU A 121 -6.13 2.05 -15.95
C GLU A 121 -6.33 1.89 -14.45
N ILE A 122 -6.54 0.64 -14.04
CA ILE A 122 -6.66 0.25 -12.65
C ILE A 122 -5.49 -0.67 -12.33
N TYR A 123 -4.63 -0.22 -11.42
CA TYR A 123 -3.51 -1.02 -10.95
C TYR A 123 -3.92 -1.72 -9.67
N ARG A 124 -3.89 -3.06 -9.69
CA ARG A 124 -4.10 -3.89 -8.51
C ARG A 124 -2.77 -4.49 -8.08
N CYS A 125 -2.38 -4.22 -6.85
CA CYS A 125 -1.20 -4.81 -6.25
C CYS A 125 -1.66 -5.68 -5.08
N GLN A 126 -1.22 -6.94 -5.06
CA GLN A 126 -1.52 -7.87 -3.98
C GLN A 126 -0.26 -8.17 -3.18
N PHE A 127 -0.37 -7.98 -1.87
CA PHE A 127 0.73 -8.22 -0.94
C PHE A 127 0.32 -9.24 0.11
N ASN A 128 1.26 -10.12 0.46
CA ASN A 128 1.15 -10.94 1.65
C ASN A 128 2.07 -10.36 2.73
N VAL A 129 1.48 -9.94 3.84
CA VAL A 129 2.21 -9.38 4.99
C VAL A 129 2.17 -10.38 6.13
N ILE A 130 3.36 -10.71 6.65
CA ILE A 130 3.51 -11.55 7.83
C ILE A 130 3.92 -10.67 9.01
N SER A 131 3.07 -10.63 10.03
CA SER A 131 3.36 -9.99 11.32
C SER A 131 3.58 -11.07 12.38
N LYS A 132 4.63 -10.91 13.17
CA LYS A 132 5.01 -11.77 14.30
C LYS A 132 4.82 -11.02 15.61
#